data_AF-A0A1H9W2B5-F1
#
_entry.id   AF-A0A1H9W2B5-F1
#
_cell.length_a   1.000
_cell.length_b   1.000
_cell.length_c   1.000
_cell.angle_alpha   90.00
_cell.angle_beta   90.00
_cell.angle_gamma   90.00
#
_symmetry.space_group_name_H-M   'P 1'
#
loop_
_entity.id
_entity.type
_entity.pdbx_description
1 polymer ?
#
loop_
_entity_poly.entity_id
_entity_poly.type
_entity_poly.pdbx_seq_one_letter_code
_entity_poly.pdbx_strand_id
1 'polypeptide(L)'
;MNLTQANLKVLFQAYNAAFQQGFSSMGEQAALYELFCTTVPSTTAVEVYPFLKSLPRIREWLGDRVVHSLEGAAFSIKNRKFELTEGVSRDAIDDDTYGLWSPVFQEFGRSSREHPNELAVEVLEANPECYDGQPLFDADHPVLDEKGQEISVTNDMGGSGDAWYVMDNTRVIKPVVFQKRRDYNFRSITDLNDTQVFMTDKFLFGVDARVNAGAGLWQLAVRSRQAFTPENYEAARQALTKMKGDYGRPLALRHSHTMVPNSMEGAARAVLQSQLAAGGETNKWANTSTLVLNPWLASA
;
A
#
# COMPACT_ATOMS: atom_id res chain seq x y z
N MET A 1 -35.53 22.76 3.98
CA MET A 1 -36.37 21.66 3.42
C MET A 1 -37.22 21.02 4.52
N ASN A 2 -38.46 20.60 4.26
CA ASN A 2 -39.27 19.86 5.27
C ASN A 2 -38.60 18.52 5.67
N LEU A 3 -38.41 18.26 6.96
CA LEU A 3 -37.76 17.05 7.50
C LEU A 3 -38.67 15.82 7.50
N THR A 4 -39.05 15.37 6.30
CA THR A 4 -39.74 14.10 6.12
C THR A 4 -38.74 12.97 5.89
N GLN A 5 -39.10 11.74 6.25
CA GLN A 5 -38.25 10.57 6.00
C GLN A 5 -37.87 10.42 4.51
N ALA A 6 -38.81 10.75 3.61
CA ALA A 6 -38.55 10.73 2.17
C ALA A 6 -37.46 11.75 1.76
N ASN A 7 -37.56 12.97 2.28
CA ASN A 7 -36.60 14.05 2.01
C ASN A 7 -35.21 13.75 2.59
N LEU A 8 -35.14 13.22 3.81
CA LEU A 8 -33.89 12.83 4.46
C LEU A 8 -33.20 11.66 3.74
N LYS A 9 -33.98 10.75 3.14
CA LYS A 9 -33.45 9.69 2.27
C LYS A 9 -32.86 10.26 0.97
N VAL A 10 -33.52 11.24 0.36
CA VAL A 10 -33.00 11.93 -0.84
C VAL A 10 -31.71 12.67 -0.52
N LEU A 11 -31.64 13.36 0.63
CA LEU A 11 -30.42 14.01 1.09
C LEU A 11 -29.26 13.02 1.24
N PHE A 12 -29.51 11.88 1.90
CA PHE A 12 -28.48 10.82 2.01
C PHE A 12 -28.02 10.33 0.63
N GLN A 13 -28.93 10.14 -0.32
CA GLN A 13 -28.57 9.74 -1.68
C GLN A 13 -27.70 10.80 -2.37
N ALA A 14 -27.98 12.08 -2.18
CA ALA A 14 -27.17 13.18 -2.73
C ALA A 14 -25.76 13.19 -2.13
N TYR A 15 -25.62 13.08 -0.81
CA TYR A 15 -24.30 12.99 -0.17
C TYR A 15 -23.56 11.70 -0.50
N ASN A 16 -24.25 10.57 -0.62
CA ASN A 16 -23.63 9.34 -1.08
C ASN A 16 -23.15 9.47 -2.53
N ALA A 17 -23.89 10.16 -3.41
CA ALA A 17 -23.42 10.45 -4.76
C ALA A 17 -22.17 11.33 -4.77
N ALA A 18 -22.13 12.37 -3.92
CA ALA A 18 -20.96 13.21 -3.72
C ALA A 18 -19.76 12.38 -3.21
N PHE A 19 -19.98 11.50 -2.23
CA PHE A 19 -18.98 10.55 -1.75
C PHE A 19 -18.44 9.66 -2.88
N GLN A 20 -19.31 9.04 -3.68
CA GLN A 20 -18.87 8.17 -4.78
C GLN A 20 -18.10 8.94 -5.87
N GLN A 21 -18.48 10.19 -6.12
CA GLN A 21 -17.75 11.09 -7.03
C GLN A 21 -16.34 11.36 -6.50
N GLY A 22 -16.21 11.70 -5.22
CA GLY A 22 -14.91 11.88 -4.57
C GLY A 22 -14.06 10.61 -4.56
N PHE A 23 -14.66 9.48 -4.21
CA PHE A 23 -14.01 8.17 -4.17
C PHE A 23 -13.45 7.74 -5.52
N SER A 24 -14.07 8.17 -6.63
CA SER A 24 -13.64 7.84 -7.99
C SER A 24 -12.81 8.94 -8.65
N SER A 25 -12.60 10.09 -7.99
CA SER A 25 -12.07 11.31 -8.60
C SER A 25 -10.63 11.21 -9.11
N MET A 26 -9.80 10.36 -8.49
CA MET A 26 -8.36 10.28 -8.78
C MET A 26 -7.95 9.08 -9.66
N GLY A 27 -8.91 8.26 -10.10
CA GLY A 27 -8.64 7.10 -10.96
C GLY A 27 -7.57 6.17 -10.39
N GLU A 28 -6.59 5.79 -11.22
CA GLU A 28 -5.48 4.92 -10.83
C GLU A 28 -4.54 5.56 -9.79
N GLN A 29 -4.42 6.89 -9.78
CA GLN A 29 -3.54 7.60 -8.82
C GLN A 29 -4.04 7.50 -7.37
N ALA A 30 -5.34 7.22 -7.18
CA ALA A 30 -5.92 7.00 -5.86
C ALA A 30 -5.50 5.64 -5.25
N ALA A 31 -4.96 4.73 -6.05
CA ALA A 31 -4.65 3.34 -5.69
C ALA A 31 -3.17 2.98 -5.86
N LEU A 32 -2.25 3.93 -5.64
CA LEU A 32 -0.81 3.65 -5.74
C LEU A 32 -0.38 2.40 -4.95
N TYR A 33 -1.02 2.14 -3.79
CA TYR A 33 -0.80 0.94 -3.00
C TYR A 33 -0.99 -0.35 -3.81
N GLU A 34 -1.93 -0.41 -4.76
CA GLU A 34 -2.18 -1.58 -5.60
C GLU A 34 -0.99 -1.92 -6.49
N LEU A 35 -0.10 -0.97 -6.78
CA LEU A 35 1.12 -1.22 -7.54
C LEU A 35 2.12 -2.08 -6.77
N PHE A 36 2.21 -1.93 -5.44
CA PHE A 36 3.23 -2.58 -4.60
C PHE A 36 2.68 -3.41 -3.43
N CYS A 37 1.36 -3.48 -3.27
CA CYS A 37 0.68 -4.31 -2.27
C CYS A 37 -0.01 -5.52 -2.89
N THR A 38 0.04 -6.66 -2.19
CA THR A 38 -0.88 -7.76 -2.39
C THR A 38 -2.14 -7.51 -1.57
N THR A 39 -3.25 -7.25 -2.23
CA THR A 39 -4.55 -7.10 -1.57
C THR A 39 -5.14 -8.47 -1.25
N VAL A 40 -5.41 -8.73 0.02
CA VAL A 40 -5.95 -10.02 0.50
C VAL A 40 -7.26 -9.79 1.27
N PRO A 41 -8.33 -10.56 1.00
CA PRO A 41 -9.53 -10.52 1.83
C PRO A 41 -9.23 -11.10 3.22
N SER A 42 -9.72 -10.45 4.28
CA SER A 42 -9.59 -10.92 5.66
C SER A 42 -10.94 -11.37 6.25
N THR A 43 -10.94 -12.57 6.82
CA THR A 43 -12.13 -13.21 7.41
C THR A 43 -12.07 -13.29 8.94
N THR A 44 -10.91 -13.07 9.56
CA THR A 44 -10.67 -13.21 11.00
C THR A 44 -10.17 -11.90 11.63
N ALA A 45 -9.92 -11.89 12.94
CA ALA A 45 -9.39 -10.68 13.60
C ALA A 45 -7.89 -10.45 13.33
N VAL A 46 -7.17 -11.55 13.09
CA VAL A 46 -5.74 -11.64 12.90
C VAL A 46 -5.51 -12.68 11.81
N GLU A 47 -5.01 -12.25 10.65
CA GLU A 47 -4.66 -13.19 9.58
C GLU A 47 -3.22 -13.64 9.74
N VAL A 48 -2.99 -14.93 9.59
CA VAL A 48 -1.65 -15.52 9.53
C VAL A 48 -1.33 -15.79 8.06
N TYR A 49 -0.10 -15.49 7.63
CA TYR A 49 0.32 -15.65 6.23
C TYR A 49 1.43 -16.70 6.06
N PRO A 50 1.13 -18.01 6.18
CA PRO A 50 2.13 -19.07 6.06
C PRO A 50 2.87 -19.10 4.72
N PHE A 51 2.21 -18.65 3.65
CA PHE A 51 2.76 -18.72 2.29
C PHE A 51 3.99 -17.82 2.07
N LEU A 52 4.23 -16.82 2.94
CA LEU A 52 5.37 -15.93 2.79
C LEU A 52 6.72 -16.67 2.90
N LYS A 53 6.77 -17.81 3.59
CA LYS A 53 7.99 -18.61 3.72
C LYS A 53 8.27 -19.52 2.51
N SER A 54 7.28 -19.80 1.66
CA SER A 54 7.39 -20.79 0.58
C SER A 54 7.04 -20.21 -0.80
N LEU A 55 8.05 -19.78 -1.55
CA LEU A 55 7.86 -19.42 -2.96
C LEU A 55 7.68 -20.67 -3.83
N PRO A 56 6.51 -20.89 -4.49
CA PRO A 56 6.26 -22.10 -5.27
C PRO A 56 7.25 -22.30 -6.42
N ARG A 57 7.57 -23.56 -6.76
CA ARG A 57 8.30 -23.94 -7.98
C ARG A 57 7.90 -25.33 -8.44
N ILE A 58 7.80 -25.51 -9.75
CA ILE A 58 7.65 -26.83 -10.36
C ILE A 58 9.03 -27.48 -10.43
N ARG A 59 9.14 -28.74 -9.98
CA ARG A 59 10.32 -29.58 -10.17
C ARG A 59 10.05 -30.62 -11.25
N GLU A 60 11.10 -31.13 -11.88
CA GLU A 60 10.99 -32.30 -12.74
C GLU A 60 10.50 -33.51 -11.94
N TRP A 61 9.64 -34.32 -12.55
CA TRP A 61 9.07 -35.49 -11.90
C TRP A 61 10.09 -36.64 -11.89
N LEU A 62 10.93 -36.67 -10.86
CA LEU A 62 11.88 -37.76 -10.59
C LEU A 62 11.50 -38.44 -9.27
N GLY A 63 11.11 -39.72 -9.35
CA GLY A 63 10.61 -40.51 -8.21
C GLY A 63 9.18 -40.15 -7.79
N ASP A 64 8.82 -40.50 -6.56
CA ASP A 64 7.52 -40.20 -5.99
C ASP A 64 7.31 -38.69 -5.81
N ARG A 65 6.04 -38.27 -5.79
CA ARG A 65 5.67 -36.88 -5.59
C ARG A 65 6.13 -36.42 -4.19
N VAL A 66 7.08 -35.49 -4.15
CA VAL A 66 7.44 -34.80 -2.92
C VAL A 66 6.39 -33.73 -2.62
N VAL A 67 5.76 -33.86 -1.46
CA VAL A 67 4.86 -32.86 -0.91
C VAL A 67 5.71 -31.88 -0.10
N HIS A 68 5.77 -30.64 -0.56
CA HIS A 68 6.42 -29.57 0.21
C HIS A 68 5.48 -29.13 1.33
N SER A 69 5.98 -29.09 2.56
CA SER A 69 5.25 -28.55 3.71
C SER A 69 5.21 -27.01 3.61
N LEU A 70 4.03 -26.43 3.73
CA LEU A 70 3.84 -24.97 3.84
C LEU A 70 4.02 -24.59 5.32
N GLU A 71 5.21 -24.74 5.86
CA GLU A 71 5.50 -24.37 7.26
C GLU A 71 5.46 -22.85 7.40
N GLY A 72 4.40 -22.33 8.00
CA GLY A 72 4.25 -20.92 8.29
C GLY A 72 5.02 -20.53 9.55
N ALA A 73 5.84 -19.47 9.46
CA ALA A 73 6.14 -18.68 10.64
C ALA A 73 4.85 -17.96 11.09
N ALA A 74 4.72 -17.68 12.40
CA ALA A 74 3.60 -16.94 12.95
C ALA A 74 3.69 -15.44 12.62
N PHE A 75 3.80 -15.09 11.34
CA PHE A 75 3.63 -13.73 10.88
C PHE A 75 2.13 -13.42 10.80
N SER A 76 1.70 -12.39 11.52
CA SER A 76 0.30 -12.05 11.59
C SER A 76 0.06 -10.55 11.44
N ILE A 77 -0.99 -10.20 10.70
CA ILE A 77 -1.42 -8.81 10.56
C ILE A 77 -2.75 -8.65 11.30
N LYS A 78 -2.75 -7.89 12.39
CA LYS A 78 -3.98 -7.59 13.14
C LYS A 78 -4.78 -6.51 12.42
N ASN A 79 -6.08 -6.73 12.21
CA ASN A 79 -6.94 -5.72 11.58
C ASN A 79 -7.10 -4.49 12.48
N ARG A 80 -6.93 -3.29 11.92
CA ARG A 80 -7.22 -2.01 12.57
C ARG A 80 -8.62 -1.53 12.17
N LYS A 81 -9.22 -0.69 13.01
CA LYS A 81 -10.52 -0.05 12.75
C LYS A 81 -10.28 1.43 12.52
N PHE A 82 -10.92 1.95 11.49
CA PHE A 82 -10.87 3.36 11.13
C PHE A 82 -12.28 3.86 10.88
N GLU A 83 -12.52 5.10 11.21
CA GLU A 83 -13.80 5.77 10.98
C GLU A 83 -13.54 7.24 10.69
N LEU A 84 -14.48 7.84 9.97
CA LEU A 84 -14.56 9.26 9.74
C LEU A 84 -16.05 9.61 9.71
N THR A 85 -16.48 10.48 10.62
CA THR A 85 -17.90 10.81 10.82
C THR A 85 -18.08 12.32 10.93
N GLU A 86 -18.99 12.87 10.13
CA GLU A 86 -19.37 14.28 10.15
C GLU A 86 -20.85 14.44 10.48
N GLY A 87 -21.17 15.50 11.21
CA GLY A 87 -22.54 15.83 11.62
C GLY A 87 -23.04 17.09 10.95
N VAL A 88 -24.13 17.00 10.20
CA VAL A 88 -24.82 18.15 9.62
C VAL A 88 -25.93 18.59 10.59
N SER A 89 -25.88 19.85 11.02
CA SER A 89 -26.91 20.44 11.88
C SER A 89 -28.30 20.31 11.25
N ARG A 90 -29.30 20.04 12.09
CA ARG A 90 -30.70 20.01 11.67
C ARG A 90 -31.14 21.34 11.05
N ASP A 91 -30.79 22.46 11.69
CA ASP A 91 -31.10 23.80 11.21
C ASP A 91 -30.59 24.02 9.79
N ALA A 92 -29.37 23.56 9.46
CA ALA A 92 -28.85 23.67 8.10
C ALA A 92 -29.71 22.93 7.05
N ILE A 93 -30.41 21.88 7.46
CA ILE A 93 -31.34 21.15 6.60
C ILE A 93 -32.70 21.85 6.52
N ASP A 94 -33.21 22.32 7.65
CA ASP A 94 -34.45 23.11 7.72
C ASP A 94 -34.33 24.37 6.85
N ASP A 95 -33.19 25.05 6.91
CA ASP A 95 -32.84 26.26 6.15
C ASP A 95 -32.44 26.00 4.68
N ASP A 96 -32.45 24.74 4.22
CA ASP A 96 -32.11 24.37 2.83
C ASP A 96 -30.66 24.73 2.41
N THR A 97 -29.75 24.88 3.38
CA THR A 97 -28.32 25.20 3.15
C THR A 97 -27.42 23.96 3.07
N TYR A 98 -27.98 22.76 3.28
CA TYR A 98 -27.28 21.48 3.30
C TYR A 98 -26.49 21.17 2.01
N GLY A 99 -26.87 21.74 0.86
CA GLY A 99 -26.16 21.57 -0.41
C GLY A 99 -24.71 22.09 -0.37
N LEU A 100 -24.41 23.03 0.54
CA LEU A 100 -23.07 23.60 0.74
C LEU A 100 -22.05 22.57 1.23
N TRP A 101 -22.51 21.47 1.83
CA TRP A 101 -21.64 20.41 2.36
C TRP A 101 -21.24 19.36 1.32
N SER A 102 -21.76 19.43 0.08
CA SER A 102 -21.42 18.47 -0.99
C SER A 102 -19.90 18.33 -1.23
N PRO A 103 -19.09 19.42 -1.28
CA PRO A 103 -17.63 19.30 -1.41
C PRO A 103 -16.96 18.55 -0.24
N VAL A 104 -17.51 18.66 0.99
CA VAL A 104 -17.01 17.91 2.16
C VAL A 104 -17.23 16.42 1.95
N PHE A 105 -18.40 16.03 1.45
CA PHE A 105 -18.69 14.61 1.18
C PHE A 105 -17.90 14.06 -0.01
N GLN A 106 -17.55 14.89 -1.01
CA GLN A 106 -16.57 14.51 -2.03
C GLN A 106 -15.19 14.26 -1.41
N GLU A 107 -14.73 15.14 -0.52
CA GLU A 107 -13.43 14.99 0.15
C GLU A 107 -13.39 13.74 1.06
N PHE A 108 -14.49 13.44 1.75
CA PHE A 108 -14.71 12.17 2.46
C PHE A 108 -14.47 10.95 1.58
N GLY A 109 -15.05 10.95 0.38
CA GLY A 109 -14.88 9.88 -0.60
C GLY A 109 -13.42 9.76 -1.05
N ARG A 110 -12.78 10.90 -1.36
CA ARG A 110 -11.37 10.96 -1.78
C ARG A 110 -10.45 10.40 -0.69
N SER A 111 -10.55 10.92 0.53
CA SER A 111 -9.74 10.45 1.67
C SER A 111 -9.95 8.96 1.95
N SER A 112 -11.19 8.46 1.90
CA SER A 112 -11.48 7.03 2.05
C SER A 112 -10.80 6.17 0.98
N ARG A 113 -10.70 6.69 -0.25
CA ARG A 113 -10.06 6.01 -1.37
C ARG A 113 -8.54 5.98 -1.23
N GLU A 114 -7.96 7.03 -0.67
CA GLU A 114 -6.52 7.21 -0.53
C GLU A 114 -5.92 6.59 0.73
N HIS A 115 -6.71 6.40 1.80
CA HIS A 115 -6.25 5.85 3.08
C HIS A 115 -5.47 4.52 2.98
N PRO A 116 -5.76 3.58 2.04
CA PRO A 116 -4.89 2.41 1.82
C PRO A 116 -3.44 2.76 1.43
N ASN A 117 -3.20 3.88 0.74
CA ASN A 117 -1.86 4.36 0.40
C ASN A 117 -1.08 4.77 1.66
N GLU A 118 -1.75 5.49 2.58
CA GLU A 118 -1.17 5.88 3.87
C GLU A 118 -0.73 4.65 4.65
N LEU A 119 -1.61 3.65 4.80
CA LEU A 119 -1.29 2.43 5.52
C LEU A 119 -0.16 1.63 4.85
N ALA A 120 -0.15 1.57 3.52
CA ALA A 120 0.90 0.88 2.78
C ALA A 120 2.27 1.56 2.92
N VAL A 121 2.31 2.89 2.96
CA VAL A 121 3.53 3.66 3.21
C VAL A 121 3.95 3.60 4.68
N GLU A 122 3.00 3.61 5.61
CA GLU A 122 3.26 3.39 7.04
C GLU A 122 4.11 2.12 7.25
N VAL A 123 3.84 1.04 6.51
CA VAL A 123 4.65 -0.18 6.54
C VAL A 123 6.09 0.05 6.05
N LEU A 124 6.26 0.77 4.94
CA LEU A 124 7.58 1.01 4.36
C LEU A 124 8.47 1.88 5.25
N GLU A 125 7.86 2.82 5.98
CA GLU A 125 8.56 3.74 6.87
C GLU A 125 8.79 3.15 8.27
N ALA A 126 7.77 2.50 8.83
CA ALA A 126 7.87 1.85 10.14
C ALA A 126 8.81 0.62 10.09
N ASN A 127 9.02 0.06 8.90
CA ASN A 127 9.92 -1.07 8.66
C ASN A 127 9.67 -2.25 9.62
N PRO A 128 8.42 -2.76 9.73
CA PRO A 128 8.10 -3.79 10.72
C PRO A 128 8.79 -5.12 10.42
N GLU A 129 8.87 -5.98 11.42
CA GLU A 129 9.39 -7.35 11.27
C GLU A 129 8.58 -8.15 10.24
N CYS A 130 9.30 -8.94 9.44
CA CYS A 130 8.80 -9.88 8.46
C CYS A 130 8.58 -11.27 9.06
N TYR A 131 8.22 -12.23 8.19
CA TYR A 131 8.05 -13.63 8.58
C TYR A 131 9.34 -14.34 9.02
N ASP A 132 10.50 -13.77 8.74
CA ASP A 132 11.81 -14.25 9.17
C ASP A 132 12.30 -13.60 10.47
N GLY A 133 11.49 -12.72 11.08
CA GLY A 133 11.83 -12.01 12.31
C GLY A 133 12.75 -10.81 12.11
N GLN A 134 13.11 -10.47 10.87
CA GLN A 134 13.90 -9.28 10.55
C GLN A 134 13.01 -8.15 10.03
N PRO A 135 13.36 -6.87 10.25
CA PRO A 135 12.70 -5.74 9.59
C PRO A 135 12.54 -5.93 8.07
N LEU A 136 11.51 -5.35 7.46
CA LEU A 136 11.25 -5.45 6.01
C LEU A 136 12.44 -5.04 5.12
N PHE A 137 13.23 -4.09 5.60
CA PHE A 137 14.47 -3.63 5.00
C PHE A 137 15.58 -3.75 6.03
N ASP A 138 16.44 -4.75 5.84
CA ASP A 138 17.51 -5.11 6.77
C ASP A 138 18.77 -5.59 6.03
N ALA A 139 19.90 -5.62 6.73
CA ALA A 139 21.15 -6.20 6.27
C ALA A 139 21.25 -7.71 6.54
N ASP A 140 20.43 -8.24 7.46
CA ASP A 140 20.63 -9.53 8.11
C ASP A 140 19.47 -10.53 7.91
N HIS A 141 18.85 -10.56 6.73
CA HIS A 141 17.85 -11.59 6.44
C HIS A 141 18.48 -12.99 6.38
N PRO A 142 18.04 -13.95 7.21
CA PRO A 142 18.62 -15.28 7.24
C PRO A 142 18.14 -16.11 6.04
N VAL A 143 19.09 -16.65 5.27
CA VAL A 143 18.83 -17.64 4.20
C VAL A 143 19.85 -18.76 4.27
N LEU A 144 19.53 -19.93 3.70
CA LEU A 144 20.47 -21.05 3.63
C LEU A 144 21.33 -20.97 2.35
N ASP A 145 22.65 -21.16 2.49
CA ASP A 145 23.57 -21.29 1.37
C ASP A 145 23.44 -22.67 0.68
N GLU A 146 24.23 -22.91 -0.37
CA GLU A 146 24.21 -24.18 -1.13
C GLU A 146 24.50 -25.43 -0.28
N LYS A 147 25.14 -25.26 0.88
CA LYS A 147 25.49 -26.33 1.84
C LYS A 147 24.49 -26.42 2.99
N GLY A 148 23.45 -25.59 3.01
CA GLY A 148 22.49 -25.51 4.09
C GLY A 148 22.98 -24.74 5.32
N GLN A 149 24.05 -23.94 5.19
CA GLN A 149 24.52 -23.07 6.26
C GLN A 149 23.81 -21.71 6.16
N GLU A 150 23.36 -21.18 7.30
CA GLU A 150 22.72 -19.86 7.35
C GLU A 150 23.70 -18.74 7.01
N ILE A 151 23.27 -17.82 6.14
CA ILE A 151 23.96 -16.60 5.72
C ILE A 151 22.99 -15.41 5.76
N SER A 152 23.53 -14.21 6.00
CA SER A 152 22.77 -12.96 5.90
C SER A 152 22.66 -12.47 4.47
N VAL A 153 21.48 -12.01 4.07
CA VAL A 153 21.22 -11.27 2.83
C VAL A 153 20.66 -9.90 3.16
N THR A 154 21.20 -8.89 2.49
CA THR A 154 20.73 -7.50 2.62
C THR A 154 19.77 -7.13 1.51
N ASN A 155 18.74 -6.36 1.86
CA ASN A 155 17.90 -5.62 0.91
C ASN A 155 17.85 -4.11 1.26
N ASP A 156 18.75 -3.62 2.10
CA ASP A 156 18.88 -2.22 2.47
C ASP A 156 20.28 -1.69 2.16
N MET A 157 20.34 -0.68 1.29
CA MET A 157 21.61 -0.05 0.89
C MET A 157 22.07 1.05 1.85
N GLY A 158 21.29 1.34 2.90
CA GLY A 158 21.61 2.38 3.87
C GLY A 158 21.60 3.79 3.28
N GLY A 159 22.34 4.70 3.91
CA GLY A 159 22.30 6.14 3.65
C GLY A 159 21.45 6.91 4.67
N SER A 160 21.35 8.23 4.51
CA SER A 160 20.71 9.11 5.50
C SER A 160 19.67 10.07 4.92
N GLY A 161 19.47 10.10 3.60
CA GLY A 161 18.45 10.92 2.96
C GLY A 161 17.06 10.28 2.98
N ASP A 162 16.18 10.78 2.12
CA ASP A 162 14.85 10.19 1.92
C ASP A 162 14.97 8.79 1.33
N ALA A 163 14.06 7.90 1.73
CA ALA A 163 14.05 6.54 1.24
C ALA A 163 13.44 6.45 -0.16
N TRP A 164 14.09 5.69 -1.02
CA TRP A 164 13.57 5.25 -2.32
C TRP A 164 13.77 3.76 -2.50
N TYR A 165 12.98 3.18 -3.40
CA TYR A 165 12.80 1.73 -3.47
C TYR A 165 12.84 1.23 -4.91
N VAL A 166 13.50 0.10 -5.13
CA VAL A 166 13.40 -0.67 -6.37
C VAL A 166 12.72 -2.00 -6.09
N MET A 167 11.76 -2.39 -6.92
CA MET A 167 10.88 -3.53 -6.62
C MET A 167 10.64 -4.46 -7.82
N ASP A 168 10.39 -5.73 -7.52
CA ASP A 168 9.74 -6.71 -8.40
C ASP A 168 8.25 -6.84 -8.04
N ASN A 169 7.43 -6.02 -8.67
CA ASN A 169 5.97 -6.06 -8.55
C ASN A 169 5.31 -6.82 -9.72
N THR A 170 6.07 -7.65 -10.46
CA THR A 170 5.52 -8.47 -11.55
C THR A 170 4.78 -9.71 -11.05
N ARG A 171 4.89 -9.99 -9.75
CA ARG A 171 4.35 -11.16 -9.07
C ARG A 171 3.02 -10.87 -8.40
N VAL A 172 2.26 -11.93 -8.13
CA VAL A 172 1.00 -11.88 -7.38
C VAL A 172 1.25 -11.47 -5.92
N ILE A 173 2.30 -12.03 -5.32
CA ILE A 173 2.79 -11.63 -4.00
C ILE A 173 3.76 -10.46 -4.19
N LYS A 174 3.59 -9.38 -3.44
CA LYS A 174 4.34 -8.13 -3.51
C LYS A 174 5.03 -7.82 -2.16
N PRO A 175 5.89 -6.80 -2.09
CA PRO A 175 6.64 -6.48 -0.86
C PRO A 175 5.77 -6.11 0.34
N VAL A 176 4.54 -5.64 0.12
CA VAL A 176 3.59 -5.26 1.17
C VAL A 176 2.30 -6.05 1.01
N VAL A 177 1.64 -6.36 2.11
CA VAL A 177 0.29 -6.95 2.12
C VAL A 177 -0.71 -5.92 2.62
N PHE A 178 -1.81 -5.74 1.89
CA PHE A 178 -2.95 -4.96 2.34
C PHE A 178 -4.13 -5.88 2.62
N GLN A 179 -4.54 -6.00 3.88
CA GLN A 179 -5.67 -6.82 4.26
C GLN A 179 -6.95 -6.01 4.36
N LYS A 180 -8.00 -6.51 3.70
CA LYS A 180 -9.32 -5.88 3.69
C LYS A 180 -10.35 -6.80 4.32
N ARG A 181 -10.79 -6.46 5.54
CA ARG A 181 -11.86 -7.18 6.25
C ARG A 181 -13.23 -6.53 6.04
N ARG A 182 -13.30 -5.22 6.13
CA ARG A 182 -14.49 -4.42 5.84
C ARG A 182 -14.06 -3.21 5.04
N ASP A 183 -14.65 -3.08 3.86
CA ASP A 183 -14.40 -1.96 2.96
C ASP A 183 -15.05 -0.67 3.46
N TYR A 184 -14.62 0.46 2.90
CA TYR A 184 -15.16 1.79 3.20
C TYR A 184 -16.63 1.85 2.77
N ASN A 185 -17.52 1.89 3.76
CA ASN A 185 -18.96 1.91 3.53
C ASN A 185 -19.57 3.18 4.12
N PHE A 186 -20.06 4.06 3.25
CA PHE A 186 -20.72 5.30 3.65
C PHE A 186 -22.14 5.03 4.16
N ARG A 187 -22.45 5.56 5.34
CA ARG A 187 -23.72 5.35 6.06
C ARG A 187 -24.16 6.63 6.74
N SER A 188 -25.40 6.64 7.21
CA SER A 188 -25.94 7.78 7.94
C SER A 188 -26.89 7.39 9.07
N ILE A 189 -27.04 8.31 10.01
CA ILE A 189 -28.12 8.37 10.99
C ILE A 189 -28.90 9.65 10.70
N THR A 190 -30.02 9.48 10.01
CA THR A 190 -30.89 10.59 9.57
C THR A 190 -32.31 10.51 10.15
N ASP A 191 -32.62 9.54 11.00
CA ASP A 191 -33.95 9.43 11.61
C ASP A 191 -34.10 10.46 12.74
N LEU A 192 -35.17 11.27 12.69
CA LEU A 192 -35.48 12.26 13.71
C LEU A 192 -35.76 11.66 15.09
N ASN A 193 -36.19 10.40 15.15
CA ASN A 193 -36.42 9.70 16.41
C ASN A 193 -35.17 8.96 16.90
N ASP A 194 -34.06 9.04 16.17
CA ASP A 194 -32.79 8.46 16.63
C ASP A 194 -32.29 9.21 17.86
N THR A 195 -31.78 8.47 18.85
CA THR A 195 -31.26 9.05 20.09
C THR A 195 -30.12 10.03 19.82
N GLN A 196 -29.24 9.76 18.85
CA GLN A 196 -28.15 10.67 18.53
C GLN A 196 -28.64 11.98 17.93
N VAL A 197 -29.62 11.92 17.02
CA VAL A 197 -30.21 13.12 16.43
C VAL A 197 -30.92 13.94 17.51
N PHE A 198 -31.69 13.29 18.39
CA PHE A 198 -32.35 13.96 19.51
C PHE A 198 -31.36 14.63 20.48
N MET A 199 -30.27 13.96 20.80
CA MET A 199 -29.29 14.44 21.77
C MET A 199 -28.36 15.53 21.23
N THR A 200 -28.05 15.49 19.93
CA THR A 200 -27.01 16.35 19.33
C THR A 200 -27.53 17.40 18.37
N ASP A 201 -28.80 17.29 17.96
CA ASP A 201 -29.44 18.08 16.90
C ASP A 201 -28.65 18.07 15.57
N LYS A 202 -28.01 16.92 15.29
CA LYS A 202 -27.24 16.67 14.08
C LYS A 202 -27.63 15.36 13.45
N PHE A 203 -27.70 15.35 12.13
CA PHE A 203 -27.74 14.14 11.33
C PHE A 203 -26.32 13.70 11.00
N LEU A 204 -26.02 12.44 11.26
CA LEU A 204 -24.65 11.92 11.18
C LEU A 204 -24.43 11.19 9.87
N PHE A 205 -23.27 11.40 9.26
CA PHE A 205 -22.84 10.77 8.03
C PHE A 205 -21.42 10.28 8.24
N GLY A 206 -21.18 9.00 8.04
CA GLY A 206 -19.89 8.41 8.38
C GLY A 206 -19.49 7.28 7.44
N VAL A 207 -18.19 7.06 7.38
CA VAL A 207 -17.57 5.92 6.72
C VAL A 207 -16.74 5.19 7.76
N ASP A 208 -16.80 3.86 7.71
CA ASP A 208 -15.99 3.02 8.58
C ASP A 208 -15.33 1.91 7.77
N ALA A 209 -14.12 1.53 8.17
CA ALA A 209 -13.34 0.48 7.53
C ALA A 209 -12.66 -0.40 8.58
N ARG A 210 -12.43 -1.66 8.20
CA ARG A 210 -11.60 -2.58 8.96
C ARG A 210 -10.55 -3.17 8.03
N VAL A 211 -9.35 -2.62 8.11
CA VAL A 211 -8.24 -2.89 7.20
C VAL A 211 -6.93 -2.84 7.97
N ASN A 212 -5.85 -3.33 7.38
CA ASN A 212 -4.49 -3.00 7.80
C ASN A 212 -3.51 -3.29 6.66
N ALA A 213 -2.29 -2.75 6.75
CA ALA A 213 -1.17 -3.19 5.93
C ALA A 213 -0.11 -3.87 6.81
N GLY A 214 0.76 -4.66 6.20
CA GLY A 214 1.91 -5.27 6.86
C GLY A 214 2.97 -5.72 5.88
N ALA A 215 4.12 -6.14 6.42
CA ALA A 215 5.22 -6.66 5.61
C ALA A 215 4.79 -7.87 4.76
N GLY A 216 5.26 -7.91 3.53
CA GLY A 216 5.11 -9.03 2.60
C GLY A 216 6.44 -9.75 2.42
N LEU A 217 6.87 -9.92 1.16
CA LEU A 217 8.14 -10.55 0.84
C LEU A 217 9.25 -9.53 0.69
N TRP A 218 10.19 -9.52 1.63
CA TRP A 218 11.35 -8.63 1.64
C TRP A 218 12.24 -8.80 0.40
N GLN A 219 12.32 -10.01 -0.19
CA GLN A 219 13.15 -10.28 -1.38
C GLN A 219 12.67 -9.53 -2.63
N LEU A 220 11.46 -8.96 -2.61
CA LEU A 220 10.86 -8.28 -3.74
C LEU A 220 11.14 -6.78 -3.76
N ALA A 221 11.81 -6.23 -2.76
CA ALA A 221 12.15 -4.82 -2.69
C ALA A 221 13.56 -4.60 -2.15
N VAL A 222 14.23 -3.57 -2.64
CA VAL A 222 15.45 -3.02 -2.05
C VAL A 222 15.19 -1.56 -1.70
N ARG A 223 15.56 -1.16 -0.49
CA ARG A 223 15.54 0.24 -0.03
C ARG A 223 16.92 0.87 -0.18
N SER A 224 16.94 2.15 -0.51
CA SER A 224 18.12 2.99 -0.42
C SER A 224 17.74 4.36 0.13
N ARG A 225 18.61 4.92 0.97
CA ARG A 225 18.53 6.29 1.49
C ARG A 225 19.72 7.13 1.01
N GLN A 226 20.41 6.66 -0.03
CA GLN A 226 21.48 7.38 -0.69
C GLN A 226 20.90 8.36 -1.72
N ALA A 227 21.71 9.28 -2.25
CA ALA A 227 21.24 10.16 -3.32
C ALA A 227 20.76 9.35 -4.54
N PHE A 228 19.68 9.79 -5.20
CA PHE A 228 19.15 9.13 -6.39
C PHE A 228 20.01 9.48 -7.62
N THR A 229 21.08 8.73 -7.84
CA THR A 229 21.99 8.88 -9.00
C THR A 229 21.94 7.64 -9.90
N PRO A 230 22.40 7.72 -11.16
CA PRO A 230 22.51 6.54 -12.04
C PRO A 230 23.29 5.37 -11.42
N GLU A 231 24.35 5.66 -10.67
CA GLU A 231 25.23 4.68 -10.03
C GLU A 231 24.52 3.96 -8.89
N ASN A 232 23.87 4.72 -8.01
CA ASN A 232 23.14 4.16 -6.87
C ASN A 232 21.91 3.38 -7.36
N TYR A 233 21.22 3.87 -8.39
CA TYR A 233 20.13 3.16 -9.05
C TYR A 233 20.59 1.83 -9.66
N GLU A 234 21.73 1.80 -10.34
CA GLU A 234 22.33 0.58 -10.87
C GLU A 234 22.64 -0.42 -9.74
N ALA A 235 23.28 0.04 -8.66
CA ALA A 235 23.60 -0.79 -7.50
C ALA A 235 22.34 -1.39 -6.85
N ALA A 236 21.27 -0.61 -6.71
CA ALA A 236 19.99 -1.07 -6.18
C ALA A 236 19.36 -2.16 -7.04
N ARG A 237 19.33 -1.96 -8.37
CA ARG A 237 18.83 -2.98 -9.31
C ARG A 237 19.65 -4.27 -9.24
N GLN A 238 20.97 -4.15 -9.13
CA GLN A 238 21.84 -5.30 -8.98
C GLN A 238 21.59 -6.03 -7.65
N ALA A 239 21.41 -5.32 -6.55
CA ALA A 239 21.06 -5.91 -5.26
C ALA A 239 19.75 -6.71 -5.37
N LEU A 240 18.71 -6.12 -5.97
CA LEU A 240 17.42 -6.78 -6.18
C LEU A 240 17.56 -8.06 -7.02
N THR A 241 18.24 -7.98 -8.15
CA THR A 241 18.33 -9.11 -9.09
C THR A 241 19.30 -10.22 -8.66
N LYS A 242 20.24 -9.92 -7.76
CA LYS A 242 21.21 -10.89 -7.22
C LYS A 242 20.66 -11.68 -6.04
N MET A 243 19.56 -11.24 -5.41
CA MET A 243 18.96 -11.96 -4.28
C MET A 243 18.58 -13.40 -4.68
N LYS A 244 18.98 -14.32 -3.82
CA LYS A 244 18.70 -15.76 -3.91
C LYS A 244 17.89 -16.18 -2.69
N GLY A 245 17.07 -17.20 -2.85
CA GLY A 245 16.46 -17.89 -1.72
C GLY A 245 17.39 -18.97 -1.19
N ASP A 246 16.86 -19.75 -0.25
CA ASP A 246 17.56 -20.89 0.36
C ASP A 246 18.17 -21.84 -0.67
N TYR A 247 19.29 -22.45 -0.28
CA TYR A 247 20.07 -23.39 -1.07
C TYR A 247 20.59 -22.77 -2.38
N GLY A 248 20.91 -21.48 -2.36
CA GLY A 248 21.40 -20.74 -3.52
C GLY A 248 20.38 -20.60 -4.64
N ARG A 249 19.08 -20.80 -4.35
CA ARG A 249 18.00 -20.82 -5.35
C ARG A 249 17.90 -19.47 -6.06
N PRO A 250 18.05 -19.41 -7.39
CA PRO A 250 17.72 -18.21 -8.15
C PRO A 250 16.23 -17.91 -8.03
N LEU A 251 15.91 -16.68 -7.60
CA LEU A 251 14.52 -16.25 -7.44
C LEU A 251 13.90 -15.74 -8.74
N ALA A 252 14.71 -15.49 -9.78
CA ALA A 252 14.28 -14.88 -11.05
C ALA A 252 13.60 -13.51 -10.85
N LEU A 253 14.15 -12.70 -9.94
CA LEU A 253 13.65 -11.37 -9.64
C LEU A 253 13.90 -10.44 -10.83
N ARG A 254 12.89 -9.63 -11.15
CA ARG A 254 12.95 -8.66 -12.24
C ARG A 254 12.60 -7.30 -11.70
N HIS A 255 13.51 -6.35 -11.86
CA HIS A 255 13.19 -4.97 -11.55
C HIS A 255 12.08 -4.47 -12.48
N SER A 256 11.01 -3.92 -11.90
CA SER A 256 9.85 -3.43 -12.62
C SER A 256 9.45 -2.02 -12.21
N HIS A 257 9.45 -1.73 -10.91
CA HIS A 257 8.99 -0.45 -10.37
C HIS A 257 10.09 0.22 -9.56
N THR A 258 10.15 1.54 -9.67
CA THR A 258 11.02 2.39 -8.85
C THR A 258 10.16 3.42 -8.20
N MET A 259 10.13 3.43 -6.87
CA MET A 259 9.30 4.35 -6.10
C MET A 259 10.18 5.36 -5.38
N VAL A 260 9.81 6.63 -5.50
CA VAL A 260 10.53 7.76 -4.90
C VAL A 260 9.53 8.74 -4.28
N PRO A 261 9.95 9.51 -3.26
CA PRO A 261 9.18 10.65 -2.76
C PRO A 261 9.18 11.80 -3.78
N ASN A 262 8.25 12.74 -3.61
CA ASN A 262 8.15 13.92 -4.49
C ASN A 262 9.42 14.78 -4.47
N SER A 263 10.17 14.81 -3.37
CA SER A 263 11.46 15.50 -3.26
C SER A 263 12.50 15.02 -4.30
N MET A 264 12.35 13.80 -4.81
CA MET A 264 13.27 13.18 -5.77
C MET A 264 12.74 13.16 -7.21
N GLU A 265 11.59 13.79 -7.51
CA GLU A 265 10.98 13.73 -8.85
C GLU A 265 11.96 14.10 -9.97
N GLY A 266 12.66 15.23 -9.83
CA GLY A 266 13.60 15.70 -10.85
C GLY A 266 14.75 14.71 -11.10
N ALA A 267 15.36 14.20 -10.03
CA ALA A 267 16.43 13.22 -10.12
C ALA A 267 15.94 11.89 -10.73
N ALA A 268 14.77 11.41 -10.29
CA ALA A 268 14.18 10.18 -10.78
C ALA A 268 13.81 10.26 -12.27
N ARG A 269 13.23 11.37 -12.73
CA ARG A 269 12.93 11.58 -14.15
C ARG A 269 14.20 11.70 -14.99
N ALA A 270 15.23 12.36 -14.48
CA ALA A 270 16.52 12.44 -15.17
C ALA A 270 17.13 11.06 -15.41
N VAL A 271 17.08 10.16 -14.42
CA VAL A 271 17.61 8.80 -14.53
C VAL A 271 16.69 7.88 -15.35
N LEU A 272 15.38 7.91 -15.13
CA LEU A 272 14.45 6.91 -15.67
C LEU A 272 13.75 7.30 -16.96
N GLN A 273 13.67 8.59 -17.29
CA GLN A 273 12.83 9.07 -18.39
C GLN A 273 13.57 9.95 -19.41
N SER A 274 14.65 10.65 -18.99
CA SER A 274 15.48 11.42 -19.92
C SER A 274 16.07 10.51 -20.99
N GLN A 275 16.11 10.99 -22.24
CA GLN A 275 16.73 10.26 -23.35
C GLN A 275 18.26 10.35 -23.31
N LEU A 276 18.79 11.43 -22.76
CA LEU A 276 20.23 11.68 -22.64
C LEU A 276 20.62 11.74 -21.16
N ALA A 277 21.80 11.23 -20.86
CA ALA A 277 22.46 11.41 -19.57
C ALA A 277 23.21 12.75 -19.54
N ALA A 278 23.83 13.08 -18.40
CA ALA A 278 24.41 14.40 -18.13
C ALA A 278 25.50 14.82 -19.14
N GLY A 279 26.23 13.87 -19.73
CA GLY A 279 27.26 14.12 -20.74
C GLY A 279 26.74 14.18 -22.18
N GLY A 280 25.43 14.05 -22.41
CA GLY A 280 24.82 14.02 -23.74
C GLY A 280 24.82 12.63 -24.41
N GLU A 281 25.33 11.60 -23.74
CA GLU A 281 25.24 10.21 -24.17
C GLU A 281 23.83 9.64 -23.98
N THR A 282 23.50 8.58 -24.73
CA THR A 282 22.22 7.88 -24.58
C THR A 282 22.06 7.34 -23.17
N ASN A 283 20.95 7.69 -22.52
CA ASN A 283 20.63 7.18 -21.20
C ASN A 283 20.25 5.70 -21.25
N LYS A 284 21.13 4.83 -20.74
CA LYS A 284 20.90 3.37 -20.66
C LYS A 284 19.74 2.97 -19.74
N TRP A 285 19.29 3.88 -18.86
CA TRP A 285 18.23 3.62 -17.88
C TRP A 285 16.84 4.12 -18.32
N ALA A 286 16.75 4.83 -19.43
CA ALA A 286 15.49 5.35 -19.94
C ALA A 286 14.47 4.22 -20.12
N ASN A 287 13.29 4.38 -19.52
CA ASN A 287 12.16 3.46 -19.56
C ASN A 287 12.45 2.04 -19.05
N THR A 288 13.50 1.86 -18.25
CA THR A 288 13.86 0.55 -17.68
C THR A 288 13.02 0.17 -16.46
N SER A 289 12.15 1.07 -15.99
CA SER A 289 11.27 0.88 -14.83
C SER A 289 10.08 1.84 -14.87
N THR A 290 8.94 1.37 -14.37
CA THR A 290 7.81 2.23 -14.03
C THR A 290 8.17 3.10 -12.82
N LEU A 291 8.28 4.41 -13.04
CA LEU A 291 8.46 5.39 -11.98
C LEU A 291 7.13 5.59 -11.22
N VAL A 292 7.16 5.33 -9.92
CA VAL A 292 6.08 5.59 -8.98
C VAL A 292 6.48 6.80 -8.12
N LEU A 293 5.90 7.96 -8.43
CA LEU A 293 6.00 9.13 -7.55
C LEU A 293 4.97 8.96 -6.44
N ASN A 294 5.44 8.74 -5.23
CA ASN A 294 4.54 8.49 -4.10
C ASN A 294 4.53 9.72 -3.16
N PRO A 295 3.45 10.52 -3.15
CA PRO A 295 3.37 11.74 -2.33
C PRO A 295 3.26 11.45 -0.84
N TRP A 296 2.99 10.20 -0.45
CA TRP A 296 2.83 9.78 0.94
C TRP A 296 4.15 9.42 1.61
N LEU A 297 5.23 9.22 0.84
CA LEU A 297 6.56 8.98 1.39
C LEU A 297 7.10 10.26 2.04
N ALA A 298 7.66 10.12 3.24
CA ALA A 298 8.33 11.19 3.95
C ALA A 298 9.48 11.79 3.12
N SER A 299 9.55 13.12 3.12
CA SER A 299 10.71 13.87 2.64
C SER A 299 11.31 14.68 3.79
N ALA A 300 12.63 14.63 3.92
CA ALA A 300 13.44 15.36 4.91
C ALA A 300 13.68 16.83 4.53
#